data_AF-R3I9D5-F1
#
_entry.id   AF-R3I9D5-F1
#
_cell.length_a   1.000
_cell.length_b   1.000
_cell.length_c   1.000
_cell.angle_alpha   90.00
_cell.angle_beta   90.00
_cell.angle_gamma   90.00
#
_symmetry.space_group_name_H-M   'P 1'
#
loop_
_entity.id
_entity.type
_entity.pdbx_description
1 polymer ?
#
loop_
_entity_poly.entity_id
_entity_poly.type
_entity_poly.pdbx_seq_one_letter_code
_entity_poly.pdbx_strand_id
1 'polypeptide(L)'
;MGALQGKAGHALRGKQFAEAYFRKQKICLPYQEEILSSIENHSNGFDSEELMTLALIISDKLDITTSRVAKAGYFVPGMRQFQFLKKIEIMLSEQEVCVSFTAEEELDLEELNAFYFMPKVFKAIAAFSEKIQRRPIVLLNNQEWPVPKQKNPSTIH
;
A
#
# COMPACT_ATOMS: atom_id res chain seq x y z
N MET A 1 -10.29 -12.38 8.86
CA MET A 1 -10.64 -13.24 7.70
C MET A 1 -9.46 -13.43 6.74
N GLY A 2 -8.83 -12.37 6.22
CA GLY A 2 -7.67 -12.51 5.30
C GLY A 2 -6.45 -13.25 5.87
N ALA A 3 -6.13 -13.05 7.16
CA ALA A 3 -5.03 -13.75 7.83
C ALA A 3 -5.27 -15.27 8.06
N LEU A 4 -6.54 -15.71 8.04
CA LEU A 4 -6.91 -17.11 8.33
C LEU A 4 -6.97 -18.00 7.08
N GLN A 5 -7.14 -17.40 5.90
CA GLN A 5 -7.44 -18.14 4.67
C GLN A 5 -6.52 -17.77 3.48
N GLY A 6 -5.37 -17.16 3.76
CA GLY A 6 -4.32 -16.88 2.76
C GLY A 6 -4.60 -15.69 1.82
N LYS A 7 -3.60 -15.35 0.98
CA LYS A 7 -3.56 -14.12 0.15
C LYS A 7 -4.40 -14.18 -1.13
N ALA A 8 -4.57 -15.38 -1.70
CA ALA A 8 -5.32 -15.57 -2.95
C ALA A 8 -6.80 -15.22 -2.75
N GLY A 9 -7.39 -14.41 -3.64
CA GLY A 9 -8.80 -14.00 -3.57
C GLY A 9 -9.20 -13.23 -2.30
N HIS A 10 -8.25 -12.66 -1.55
CA HIS A 10 -8.59 -11.95 -0.31
C HIS A 10 -9.42 -10.68 -0.56
N ALA A 11 -9.18 -9.97 -1.66
CA ALA A 11 -9.94 -8.77 -2.02
C ALA A 11 -11.41 -9.08 -2.34
N LEU A 12 -11.66 -10.11 -3.16
CA LEU A 12 -13.02 -10.62 -3.42
C LEU A 12 -13.74 -11.04 -2.13
N ARG A 13 -13.05 -11.78 -1.25
CA ARG A 13 -13.61 -12.14 0.07
C ARG A 13 -13.86 -10.92 0.95
N GLY A 14 -13.01 -9.90 0.84
CA GLY A 14 -13.19 -8.60 1.50
C GLY A 14 -14.49 -7.95 1.06
N LYS A 15 -14.76 -7.89 -0.25
CA LYS A 15 -16.02 -7.38 -0.81
C LYS A 15 -17.21 -8.16 -0.29
N GLN A 16 -17.18 -9.49 -0.39
CA GLN A 16 -18.28 -10.36 0.09
C GLN A 16 -18.57 -10.16 1.59
N PHE A 17 -17.52 -10.00 2.40
CA PHE A 17 -17.68 -9.71 3.82
C PHE A 17 -18.30 -8.33 4.05
N ALA A 18 -17.81 -7.29 3.38
CA ALA A 18 -18.33 -5.93 3.50
C ALA A 18 -19.80 -5.86 3.08
N GLU A 19 -20.17 -6.48 1.97
CA GLU A 19 -21.55 -6.55 1.47
C GLU A 19 -22.47 -7.24 2.49
N ALA A 20 -22.05 -8.40 3.02
CA ALA A 20 -22.81 -9.10 4.05
C ALA A 20 -22.95 -8.28 5.34
N TYR A 21 -21.90 -7.55 5.72
CA TYR A 21 -21.89 -6.67 6.89
C TYR A 21 -22.84 -5.48 6.71
N PHE A 22 -22.79 -4.79 5.56
CA PHE A 22 -23.68 -3.67 5.26
C PHE A 22 -25.14 -4.10 5.33
N ARG A 23 -25.49 -5.24 4.70
CA ARG A 23 -26.83 -5.81 4.77
C ARG A 23 -27.26 -6.14 6.20
N LYS A 24 -26.39 -6.80 6.98
CA LYS A 24 -26.69 -7.21 8.37
C LYS A 24 -26.93 -5.99 9.27
N GLN A 25 -26.13 -4.93 9.09
CA GLN A 25 -26.18 -3.73 9.91
C GLN A 25 -27.12 -2.64 9.35
N LYS A 26 -27.80 -2.90 8.23
CA LYS A 26 -28.64 -1.93 7.52
C LYS A 26 -27.89 -0.62 7.21
N ILE A 27 -26.61 -0.74 6.90
CA ILE A 27 -25.78 0.40 6.50
C ILE A 27 -26.15 0.73 5.05
N CYS A 28 -26.52 1.98 4.82
CA CYS A 28 -26.79 2.53 3.49
C CYS A 28 -25.85 3.72 3.28
N LEU A 29 -24.90 3.56 2.37
CA LEU A 29 -23.92 4.61 2.05
C LEU A 29 -24.21 5.18 0.66
N PRO A 30 -24.01 6.49 0.45
CA PRO A 30 -23.83 6.98 -0.90
C PRO A 30 -22.59 6.29 -1.51
N TYR A 31 -22.66 5.95 -2.81
CA TYR A 31 -21.58 5.29 -3.55
C TYR A 31 -21.22 3.86 -3.08
N GLN A 32 -22.20 3.12 -2.57
CA GLN A 32 -21.97 1.77 -2.04
C GLN A 32 -21.37 0.80 -3.06
N GLU A 33 -21.79 0.87 -4.32
CA GLU A 33 -21.27 -0.01 -5.38
C GLU A 33 -19.80 0.29 -5.68
N GLU A 34 -19.45 1.58 -5.74
CA GLU A 34 -18.08 2.04 -5.93
C GLU A 34 -17.21 1.62 -4.74
N ILE A 35 -17.69 1.72 -3.50
CA ILE A 35 -16.96 1.26 -2.31
C ILE A 35 -16.67 -0.24 -2.41
N LEU A 36 -17.67 -1.05 -2.74
CA LEU A 36 -17.51 -2.50 -2.88
C LEU A 36 -16.57 -2.85 -4.04
N SER A 37 -16.64 -2.11 -5.15
CA SER A 37 -15.73 -2.25 -6.28
C SER A 37 -14.29 -1.89 -5.89
N SER A 38 -14.07 -0.80 -5.16
CA SER A 38 -12.75 -0.44 -4.65
C SER A 38 -12.18 -1.52 -3.74
N ILE A 39 -13.00 -2.11 -2.85
CA ILE A 39 -12.57 -3.23 -1.98
C ILE A 39 -12.16 -4.45 -2.81
N GLU A 40 -12.86 -4.78 -3.89
CA GLU A 40 -12.49 -5.89 -4.75
C GLU A 40 -11.17 -5.64 -5.51
N ASN A 41 -10.91 -4.39 -5.87
CA ASN A 41 -9.81 -4.02 -6.76
C ASN A 41 -8.55 -3.50 -6.06
N HIS A 42 -8.57 -3.24 -4.74
CA HIS A 42 -7.45 -2.60 -4.01
C HIS A 42 -6.12 -3.40 -3.99
N SER A 43 -6.13 -4.65 -4.44
CA SER A 43 -4.91 -5.45 -4.53
C SER A 43 -4.04 -5.11 -5.74
N ASN A 44 -4.65 -4.84 -6.90
CA ASN A 44 -3.97 -4.74 -8.19
C ASN A 44 -4.52 -3.66 -9.15
N GLY A 45 -5.62 -2.96 -8.81
CA GLY A 45 -6.26 -1.95 -9.66
C GLY A 45 -5.52 -0.61 -9.73
N PHE A 46 -4.20 -0.64 -9.91
CA PHE A 46 -3.35 0.56 -9.99
C PHE A 46 -3.64 1.42 -11.23
N ASP A 47 -4.29 0.84 -12.23
CA ASP A 47 -4.76 1.45 -13.48
C ASP A 47 -6.24 1.86 -13.42
N SER A 48 -6.85 1.83 -12.22
CA SER A 48 -8.25 2.20 -12.06
C SER A 48 -8.49 3.67 -12.36
N GLU A 49 -9.55 3.97 -13.11
CA GLU A 49 -10.04 5.32 -13.31
C GLU A 49 -10.83 5.88 -12.12
N GLU A 50 -11.08 5.06 -11.10
CA GLU A 50 -11.84 5.46 -9.92
C GLU A 50 -10.91 5.99 -8.83
N LEU A 51 -11.01 7.29 -8.53
CA LEU A 51 -10.16 7.93 -7.51
C LEU A 51 -10.30 7.23 -6.14
N MET A 52 -11.50 6.76 -5.79
CA MET A 52 -11.73 6.04 -4.54
C MET A 52 -10.96 4.72 -4.47
N THR A 53 -10.86 4.00 -5.59
CA THR A 53 -10.06 2.77 -5.67
C THR A 53 -8.58 3.08 -5.47
N LEU A 54 -8.06 4.11 -6.14
CA LEU A 54 -6.66 4.51 -5.98
C LEU A 54 -6.35 5.04 -4.57
N ALA A 55 -7.29 5.78 -3.96
CA ALA A 55 -7.19 6.24 -2.58
C ALA A 55 -7.16 5.08 -1.58
N LEU A 56 -7.97 4.04 -1.81
CA LEU A 56 -7.93 2.82 -1.00
C LEU A 56 -6.63 2.04 -1.20
N ILE A 57 -6.13 1.95 -2.44
CA ILE A 57 -4.86 1.29 -2.75
C ILE A 57 -3.70 1.97 -2.03
N ILE A 58 -3.55 3.30 -2.16
CA ILE A 58 -2.44 4.01 -1.51
C ILE A 58 -2.53 3.89 0.02
N SER A 59 -3.74 3.94 0.59
CA SER A 59 -3.95 3.74 2.03
C SER A 59 -3.50 2.35 2.49
N ASP A 60 -3.86 1.30 1.77
CA ASP A 60 -3.43 -0.08 2.08
C ASP A 60 -1.92 -0.26 1.94
N LYS A 61 -1.30 0.30 0.89
CA LYS A 61 0.14 0.13 0.67
C LYS A 61 1.00 0.93 1.65
N LEU A 62 0.49 2.04 2.18
CA LEU A 62 1.19 2.85 3.17
C LEU A 62 0.96 2.39 4.60
N ASP A 63 0.09 1.41 4.86
CA ASP A 63 -0.14 0.85 6.21
C ASP A 63 0.96 -0.14 6.63
N ILE A 64 2.22 0.31 6.59
CA ILE A 64 3.44 -0.50 6.78
C ILE A 64 4.36 0.00 7.89
N THR A 65 3.86 0.83 8.80
CA THR A 65 4.65 1.31 9.95
C THR A 65 4.91 0.18 10.96
N THR A 66 5.83 0.44 11.89
CA THR A 66 6.22 -0.48 12.96
C THR A 66 5.03 -1.09 13.72
N SER A 67 3.95 -0.31 13.93
CA SER A 67 2.74 -0.77 14.61
C SER A 67 1.90 -1.79 13.84
N ARG A 68 2.18 -1.99 12.55
CA ARG A 68 1.42 -2.88 11.66
C ARG A 68 2.10 -4.22 11.38
N VAL A 69 3.38 -4.34 11.71
CA VAL A 69 4.14 -5.57 11.49
C VAL A 69 3.79 -6.59 12.58
N ALA A 70 3.17 -7.70 12.18
CA ALA A 70 2.93 -8.83 13.09
C ALA A 70 4.25 -9.51 13.49
N LYS A 71 4.30 -10.15 14.66
CA LYS A 71 5.51 -10.83 15.19
C LYS A 71 6.19 -11.77 14.20
N ALA A 72 5.42 -12.50 13.39
CA ALA A 72 5.98 -13.38 12.36
C ALA A 72 6.74 -12.61 11.27
N GLY A 73 6.32 -11.38 10.96
CA GLY A 73 6.96 -10.50 9.99
C GLY A 73 8.36 -10.04 10.40
N TYR A 74 8.69 -10.02 11.69
CA TYR A 74 10.04 -9.67 12.18
C TYR A 74 11.13 -10.65 11.73
N PHE A 75 10.75 -11.85 11.29
CA PHE A 75 11.67 -12.88 10.83
C PHE A 75 11.67 -13.05 9.30
N VAL A 76 10.84 -12.30 8.57
CA VAL A 76 10.74 -12.39 7.12
C VAL A 76 11.64 -11.35 6.46
N PRO A 77 12.62 -11.75 5.62
CA PRO A 77 13.47 -10.80 4.91
C PRO A 77 12.66 -9.77 4.10
N GLY A 78 13.10 -8.51 4.15
CA GLY A 78 12.41 -7.35 3.61
C GLY A 78 11.29 -6.84 4.52
N MET A 79 10.33 -7.71 4.87
CA MET A 79 9.22 -7.34 5.75
C MET A 79 9.68 -6.92 7.15
N ARG A 80 10.72 -7.56 7.69
CA ARG A 80 11.27 -7.21 9.00
C ARG A 80 11.73 -5.75 9.07
N GLN A 81 12.14 -5.16 7.95
CA GLN A 81 12.62 -3.78 7.91
C GLN A 81 11.50 -2.74 8.18
N PHE A 82 10.23 -3.10 7.98
CA PHE A 82 9.10 -2.26 8.36
C PHE A 82 9.03 -1.95 9.87
N GLN A 83 9.67 -2.75 10.72
CA GLN A 83 9.72 -2.48 12.16
C GLN A 83 10.46 -1.17 12.50
N PHE A 84 11.31 -0.70 11.59
CA PHE A 84 12.08 0.54 11.76
C PHE A 84 11.40 1.75 11.13
N LEU A 85 10.32 1.58 10.35
CA LEU A 85 9.51 2.68 9.81
C LEU A 85 8.55 3.21 10.89
N LYS A 86 8.80 4.42 11.40
CA LYS A 86 8.01 5.01 12.51
C LYS A 86 6.80 5.77 12.03
N LYS A 87 6.95 6.53 10.96
CA LYS A 87 5.93 7.47 10.52
C LYS A 87 5.91 7.55 9.00
N ILE A 88 4.72 7.70 8.47
CA ILE A 88 4.47 7.99 7.06
C ILE A 88 3.54 9.20 7.03
N GLU A 89 3.95 10.23 6.31
CA GLU A 89 3.18 11.46 6.13
C GLU A 89 2.92 11.70 4.65
N ILE A 90 1.70 12.14 4.34
CA ILE A 90 1.30 12.53 2.99
C ILE A 90 1.00 14.01 3.02
N MET A 91 1.74 14.78 2.23
CA MET A 91 1.49 16.20 2.00
C MET A 91 1.02 16.40 0.57
N LEU A 92 -0.09 17.11 0.42
CA LEU A 92 -0.65 17.46 -0.87
C LEU A 92 -0.45 18.96 -1.10
N SER A 93 0.21 19.33 -2.19
CA SER A 93 0.30 20.70 -2.67
C SER A 93 -0.45 20.85 -3.98
N GLU A 94 -0.44 22.05 -4.58
CA GLU A 94 -1.02 22.24 -5.92
C GLU A 94 -0.30 21.40 -6.98
N GLN A 95 1.00 21.19 -6.83
CA GLN A 95 1.85 20.57 -7.85
C GLN A 95 2.25 19.14 -7.51
N GLU A 96 2.22 18.76 -6.23
CA GLU A 96 2.93 17.58 -5.75
C GLU A 96 2.13 16.76 -4.73
N VAL A 97 2.39 15.45 -4.73
CA VAL A 97 2.08 14.52 -3.65
C VAL A 97 3.40 14.09 -3.05
N CYS A 98 3.71 14.57 -1.85
CA CYS A 98 4.92 14.18 -1.14
C CYS A 98 4.58 13.13 -0.08
N VAL A 99 5.15 11.94 -0.21
CA VAL A 99 5.06 10.87 0.79
C VAL A 99 6.40 10.77 1.52
N SER A 100 6.42 11.15 2.79
CA SER A 100 7.63 11.14 3.61
C SER A 100 7.61 10.00 4.62
N PHE A 101 8.66 9.18 4.61
CA PHE A 101 8.91 8.09 5.54
C PHE A 101 9.93 8.54 6.58
N THR A 102 9.63 8.34 7.86
CA THR A 102 10.58 8.48 8.96
C THR A 102 10.98 7.11 9.46
N ALA A 103 12.27 6.83 9.53
CA ALA A 103 12.83 5.56 9.95
C ALA A 103 13.95 5.72 10.99
N GLU A 104 14.12 4.70 11.82
CA GLU A 104 15.29 4.58 12.71
C GLU A 104 16.59 4.29 11.92
N GLU A 105 17.73 4.53 12.56
CA GLU A 105 19.07 4.36 11.96
C GLU A 105 19.38 2.89 11.63
N GLU A 106 18.74 1.95 12.35
CA GLU A 106 18.89 0.50 12.18
C GLU A 106 18.22 -0.05 10.91
N LEU A 107 17.51 0.78 10.14
CA LEU A 107 16.86 0.36 8.91
C LEU A 107 17.89 -0.09 7.86
N ASP A 108 17.82 -1.36 7.45
CA ASP A 108 18.53 -1.84 6.26
C ASP A 108 17.73 -1.45 5.00
N LEU A 109 18.12 -0.33 4.39
CA LEU A 109 17.48 0.20 3.19
C LEU A 109 17.68 -0.70 1.97
N GLU A 110 18.79 -1.43 1.86
CA GLU A 110 19.04 -2.32 0.73
C GLU A 110 18.08 -3.51 0.78
N GLU A 111 17.95 -4.13 1.96
CA GLU A 111 17.01 -5.23 2.18
C GLU A 111 15.56 -4.79 1.96
N LEU A 112 15.19 -3.61 2.47
CA LEU A 112 13.85 -3.06 2.27
C LEU A 112 13.56 -2.82 0.78
N ASN A 113 14.50 -2.22 0.04
CA ASN A 113 14.35 -1.97 -1.39
C ASN A 113 14.26 -3.25 -2.22
N ALA A 114 14.90 -4.33 -1.79
CA ALA A 114 14.81 -5.65 -2.43
C ALA A 114 13.46 -6.35 -2.16
N PHE A 115 12.67 -5.88 -1.18
CA PHE A 115 11.42 -6.52 -0.83
C PHE A 115 10.35 -6.33 -1.91
N TYR A 116 9.73 -7.43 -2.34
CA TYR A 116 8.76 -7.45 -3.45
C TYR A 116 7.56 -6.50 -3.27
N PHE A 117 7.27 -6.10 -2.02
CA PHE A 117 6.16 -5.20 -1.70
C PHE A 117 6.50 -3.73 -2.01
N MET A 118 7.75 -3.30 -1.89
CA MET A 118 8.14 -1.91 -2.08
C MET A 118 7.81 -1.37 -3.48
N PRO A 119 8.06 -2.08 -4.59
CA PRO A 119 7.61 -1.64 -5.91
C PRO A 119 6.09 -1.37 -5.98
N LYS A 120 5.27 -2.09 -5.20
CA LYS A 120 3.81 -1.86 -5.14
C LYS A 120 3.45 -0.59 -4.37
N VAL A 121 4.22 -0.25 -3.33
CA VAL A 121 4.07 1.01 -2.59
C VAL A 121 4.33 2.19 -3.52
N PHE A 122 5.47 2.18 -4.21
CA PHE A 122 5.81 3.24 -5.16
C PHE A 122 4.82 3.32 -6.32
N LYS A 123 4.33 2.18 -6.84
CA LYS A 123 3.29 2.16 -7.86
C LYS A 123 1.97 2.77 -7.37
N ALA A 124 1.57 2.52 -6.13
CA ALA A 124 0.38 3.13 -5.54
C ALA A 124 0.49 4.65 -5.44
N ILE A 125 1.64 5.15 -4.98
CA ILE A 125 1.92 6.59 -4.88
C ILE A 125 1.85 7.23 -6.26
N ALA A 126 2.51 6.63 -7.26
CA ALA A 126 2.52 7.14 -8.63
C ALA A 126 1.11 7.18 -9.23
N ALA A 127 0.36 6.09 -9.16
CA ALA A 127 -0.99 6.00 -9.72
C ALA A 127 -1.95 7.02 -9.10
N PHE A 128 -1.93 7.16 -7.77
CA PHE A 128 -2.76 8.14 -7.08
C PHE A 128 -2.37 9.58 -7.47
N SER A 129 -1.07 9.88 -7.55
CA SER A 129 -0.57 11.20 -7.91
C SER A 129 -0.92 11.58 -9.35
N GLU A 130 -0.77 10.64 -10.28
CA GLU A 130 -1.16 10.80 -11.68
C GLU A 130 -2.66 11.09 -11.81
N LYS A 131 -3.51 10.34 -11.10
CA LYS A 131 -4.97 10.53 -11.15
C LYS A 131 -5.39 11.93 -10.74
N ILE A 132 -4.69 12.51 -9.78
CA ILE A 132 -4.97 13.88 -9.29
C ILE A 132 -4.10 14.94 -9.96
N GLN A 133 -3.39 14.57 -11.04
CA GLN A 133 -2.56 15.44 -11.87
C GLN A 133 -1.45 16.15 -11.10
N ARG A 134 -0.79 15.44 -10.19
CA ARG A 134 0.32 15.94 -9.37
C ARG A 134 1.55 15.07 -9.53
N ARG A 135 2.72 15.67 -9.36
CA ARG A 135 4.01 14.97 -9.37
C ARG A 135 4.20 14.20 -8.05
N PRO A 136 4.54 12.90 -8.08
CA PRO A 136 4.88 12.16 -6.88
C PRO A 136 6.31 12.50 -6.42
N ILE A 137 6.48 12.69 -5.11
CA ILE A 137 7.78 12.76 -4.42
C ILE A 137 7.75 11.75 -3.27
N VAL A 138 8.82 10.96 -3.14
CA VAL A 138 8.97 9.99 -2.05
C VAL A 138 10.25 10.30 -1.30
N LEU A 139 10.15 10.49 0.01
CA LEU A 139 11.27 10.82 0.88
C LEU A 139 11.47 9.76 1.96
N LEU A 140 12.72 9.47 2.32
CA LEU A 140 13.10 8.72 3.51
C LEU A 140 14.03 9.58 4.36
N ASN A 141 13.64 9.87 5.60
CA ASN A 141 14.41 10.73 6.51
C ASN A 141 14.81 12.07 5.84
N ASN A 142 13.85 12.69 5.14
CA ASN A 142 13.98 13.94 4.38
C ASN A 142 14.92 13.89 3.17
N GLN A 143 15.39 12.71 2.77
CA GLN A 143 16.18 12.51 1.54
C GLN A 143 15.32 11.86 0.47
N GLU A 144 15.54 12.22 -0.80
CA GLU A 144 14.80 11.61 -1.91
C GLU A 144 15.07 10.11 -1.98
N TRP A 145 13.98 9.33 -1.99
CA TRP A 145 14.03 7.89 -2.08
C TRP A 145 13.65 7.46 -3.50
N PRO A 146 14.62 7.11 -4.36
CA PRO A 146 14.33 6.72 -5.73
C PRO A 146 13.55 5.40 -5.77
N VAL A 147 12.73 5.24 -6.81
CA VAL A 147 11.95 4.03 -7.04
C VAL A 147 12.87 2.80 -7.04
N PRO A 148 12.64 1.80 -6.18
CA PRO A 148 13.43 0.58 -6.15
C PRO A 148 13.33 -0.15 -7.49
N LYS A 149 14.46 -0.43 -8.13
CA LYS A 149 14.50 -1.26 -9.33
C LYS A 149 14.13 -2.69 -8.94
N GLN A 150 13.13 -3.28 -9.60
CA GLN A 150 12.92 -4.72 -9.49
C GLN A 150 14.21 -5.41 -9.98
N LYS A 151 14.89 -6.13 -9.09
CA LYS A 151 15.83 -7.16 -9.56
C LYS A 151 14.96 -8.17 -10.28
N ASN A 152 15.07 -8.25 -11.61
CA ASN A 152 14.51 -9.36 -12.37
C ASN A 152 14.92 -10.65 -11.64
N PRO A 153 14.00 -11.61 -11.42
CA PRO A 153 14.40 -12.93 -10.98
C PRO A 153 15.28 -13.50 -12.09
N SER A 154 16.58 -13.31 -11.93
CA SER A 154 17.60 -13.87 -12.79
C SER A 154 17.57 -15.35 -12.45
N THR A 155 17.05 -16.15 -13.38
CA THR A 155 17.55 -17.48 -13.71
C THR A 155 18.34 -18.14 -12.58
N ILE A 156 17.62 -18.84 -11.70
CA ILE A 156 18.20 -19.98 -11.00
C ILE A 156 18.36 -21.05 -12.09
N HIS A 157 19.58 -21.19 -12.60
CA HIS A 157 20.02 -22.36 -13.36
C HIS A 157 20.26 -23.53 -12.40
#